data_AF-A0AAV4V233-F1
#
_entry.id   AF-A0AAV4V233-F1
#
_cell.length_a   1.000
_cell.length_b   1.000
_cell.length_c   1.000
_cell.angle_alpha   90.00
_cell.angle_beta   90.00
_cell.angle_gamma   90.00
#
_symmetry.space_group_name_H-M   'P 1'
#
loop_
_entity.id
_entity.type
_entity.pdbx_description
1 polymer ?
#
loop_
_entity_poly.entity_id
_entity_poly.type
_entity_poly.pdbx_seq_one_letter_code
_entity_poly.pdbx_strand_id
1 'polypeptide(L)'
;MPVDVVMKYCSNVVHLDLCCSVIVQGGIEADFNNFRQLEKLIVGKVDEESLEYILRNASNLRELLLVDALCLDDTLLRTILRMKSLSKIDTLGVYECRLSREGLKELVQKCVNLERVAFETLDADLTTVVKELKRDIRATYSYIENNLTQF
;
A
#
# COMPACT_ATOMS: atom_id res chain seq x y z
N MET A 1 -12.68 6.34 -13.94
CA MET A 1 -11.76 7.29 -14.56
C MET A 1 -10.51 6.53 -14.98
N PRO A 2 -10.06 6.66 -16.25
CA PRO A 2 -8.85 6.01 -16.73
C PRO A 2 -7.59 6.67 -16.15
N VAL A 3 -6.98 6.06 -15.14
CA VAL A 3 -5.82 6.63 -14.43
C VAL A 3 -4.57 6.68 -15.30
N ASP A 4 -4.42 5.72 -16.20
CA ASP A 4 -3.34 5.63 -17.18
C ASP A 4 -3.33 6.85 -18.12
N VAL A 5 -4.50 7.33 -18.54
CA VAL A 5 -4.64 8.53 -19.35
C VAL A 5 -4.23 9.77 -18.56
N VAL A 6 -4.67 9.91 -17.31
CA VAL A 6 -4.28 11.05 -16.45
C VAL A 6 -2.77 11.10 -16.29
N MET A 7 -2.15 9.97 -15.98
CA MET A 7 -0.71 9.90 -15.73
C MET A 7 0.12 10.09 -17.00
N LYS A 8 -0.42 9.78 -18.18
CA LYS A 8 0.21 10.10 -19.46
C LYS A 8 0.42 11.60 -19.66
N TYR A 9 -0.51 12.43 -19.18
CA TYR A 9 -0.41 13.89 -19.31
C TYR A 9 0.19 14.57 -18.07
N CYS A 10 0.21 13.89 -16.93
CA CYS A 10 0.65 14.43 -15.64
C CYS A 10 1.78 13.59 -15.04
N SER A 11 2.98 13.62 -15.63
CA SER A 11 4.12 12.77 -15.23
C SER A 11 4.84 13.17 -13.93
N ASN A 12 4.57 14.36 -13.40
CA ASN A 12 5.19 14.89 -12.17
C ASN A 12 4.23 14.87 -10.97
N VAL A 13 3.16 14.07 -11.03
CA VAL A 13 2.20 13.99 -9.93
C VAL A 13 2.85 13.30 -8.74
N VAL A 14 2.90 14.04 -7.62
CA VAL A 14 3.40 13.54 -6.33
C VAL A 14 2.25 13.05 -5.44
N HIS A 15 1.09 13.68 -5.57
CA HIS A 15 -0.11 13.39 -4.78
C HIS A 15 -1.27 13.18 -5.72
N LEU A 16 -1.91 12.02 -5.66
CA LEU A 16 -3.06 11.68 -6.48
C LEU A 16 -4.21 11.24 -5.59
N ASP A 17 -5.33 11.94 -5.71
CA ASP A 17 -6.56 11.63 -5.02
C ASP A 17 -7.66 11.29 -6.03
N LEU A 18 -8.05 10.02 -6.03
CA LEU A 18 -9.06 9.44 -6.89
C LEU A 18 -10.22 8.92 -6.04
N CYS A 19 -10.98 9.81 -5.41
CA CYS A 19 -12.24 9.49 -4.69
C CYS A 19 -13.38 8.97 -5.59
N CYS A 20 -13.09 8.38 -6.75
CA CYS A 20 -14.07 7.86 -7.70
C CYS A 20 -13.67 6.47 -8.18
N SER A 21 -14.53 5.82 -8.98
CA SER A 21 -14.20 4.53 -9.59
C SER A 21 -13.00 4.69 -10.54
N VAL A 22 -11.94 3.93 -10.31
CA VAL A 22 -10.69 3.95 -11.09
C VAL A 22 -10.61 2.72 -11.99
N ILE A 23 -10.23 2.94 -13.25
CA ILE A 23 -9.98 1.90 -14.24
C ILE A 23 -8.66 2.18 -14.96
N VAL A 24 -8.08 1.16 -15.59
CA VAL A 24 -6.95 1.28 -16.53
C VAL A 24 -7.44 0.85 -17.91
N GLN A 25 -7.27 1.68 -18.93
CA GLN A 25 -7.73 1.38 -20.30
C GLN A 25 -6.68 0.69 -21.16
N GLY A 26 -5.40 0.99 -20.95
CA GLY A 26 -4.28 0.47 -21.75
C GLY A 26 -3.80 -0.95 -21.40
N GLY A 27 -4.44 -1.61 -20.43
CA GLY A 27 -3.96 -2.88 -19.86
C GLY A 27 -2.63 -2.75 -19.10
N ILE A 28 -2.21 -3.85 -18.46
CA ILE A 28 -0.99 -3.88 -17.62
C ILE A 28 0.31 -3.68 -18.43
N GLU A 29 0.30 -3.95 -19.73
CA GLU A 29 1.51 -3.93 -20.59
C GLU A 29 2.00 -2.54 -20.99
N ALA A 30 1.23 -1.49 -20.68
CA ALA A 30 1.60 -0.15 -21.03
C ALA A 30 2.69 0.38 -20.06
N ASP A 31 3.94 0.36 -20.54
CA ASP A 31 5.17 0.69 -19.81
C ASP A 31 5.27 2.20 -19.48
N PHE A 32 4.42 2.65 -18.57
CA PHE A 32 4.35 4.03 -18.16
C PHE A 32 5.04 4.20 -16.81
N ASN A 33 6.30 4.65 -16.87
CA ASN A 33 7.08 5.16 -15.74
C ASN A 33 6.48 6.44 -15.08
N ASN A 34 5.21 6.75 -15.35
CA ASN A 34 4.58 8.02 -15.00
C ASN A 34 4.23 8.11 -13.50
N PHE A 35 4.19 6.97 -12.78
CA PHE A 35 3.96 6.95 -11.33
C PHE A 35 5.26 7.05 -10.51
N ARG A 36 6.42 7.27 -11.14
CA ARG A 36 7.70 7.30 -10.42
C ARG A 36 7.76 8.39 -9.36
N GLN A 37 7.11 9.53 -9.56
CA GLN A 37 7.10 10.62 -8.56
C GLN A 37 5.97 10.49 -7.54
N LEU A 38 5.08 9.52 -7.70
CA LEU A 38 3.91 9.39 -6.84
C LEU A 38 4.31 8.91 -5.44
N GLU A 39 4.10 9.78 -4.46
CA GLU A 39 4.38 9.54 -3.04
C GLU A 39 3.10 9.27 -2.24
N LYS A 40 1.99 9.91 -2.63
CA LYS A 40 0.68 9.73 -1.99
C LYS A 40 -0.38 9.33 -2.99
N LEU A 41 -1.09 8.24 -2.67
CA LEU A 41 -2.22 7.75 -3.44
C LEU A 41 -3.43 7.54 -2.55
N ILE A 42 -4.53 8.20 -2.90
CA ILE A 42 -5.86 7.91 -2.39
C ILE A 42 -6.69 7.39 -3.55
N VAL A 43 -7.27 6.20 -3.40
CA VAL A 43 -8.09 5.56 -4.42
C VAL A 43 -9.38 5.07 -3.78
N GLY A 44 -10.50 5.44 -4.39
CA GLY A 44 -11.81 4.87 -4.10
C GLY A 44 -11.97 3.50 -4.73
N LYS A 45 -13.17 3.23 -5.23
CA LYS A 45 -13.48 1.97 -5.90
C LYS A 45 -12.49 1.66 -7.02
N VAL A 46 -11.83 0.51 -6.96
CA VAL A 46 -10.81 0.11 -7.94
C VAL A 46 -10.96 -1.37 -8.26
N ASP A 47 -10.76 -1.75 -9.52
CA ASP A 47 -10.69 -3.16 -9.90
C ASP A 47 -9.30 -3.75 -9.64
N GLU A 48 -9.20 -5.07 -9.73
CA GLU A 48 -7.96 -5.82 -9.48
C GLU A 48 -6.83 -5.37 -10.41
N GLU A 49 -7.10 -5.33 -11.72
CA GLU A 49 -6.13 -4.97 -12.76
C GLU A 49 -5.56 -3.56 -12.55
N SER A 50 -6.43 -2.59 -12.24
CA SER A 50 -6.03 -1.22 -12.02
C SER A 50 -5.22 -1.05 -10.74
N LEU A 51 -5.59 -1.75 -9.66
CA LEU A 51 -4.84 -1.70 -8.41
C LEU A 51 -3.43 -2.28 -8.59
N GLU A 52 -3.32 -3.45 -9.23
CA GLU A 52 -2.03 -4.05 -9.55
C GLU A 52 -1.17 -3.13 -10.39
N TYR A 53 -1.75 -2.57 -11.45
CA TYR A 53 -1.06 -1.66 -12.35
C TYR A 53 -0.51 -0.42 -11.63
N ILE A 54 -1.32 0.23 -10.80
CA ILE A 54 -0.90 1.43 -10.07
C ILE A 54 0.23 1.08 -9.09
N LEU A 55 0.06 0.04 -8.28
CA LEU A 55 1.04 -0.33 -7.25
C LEU A 55 2.36 -0.83 -7.85
N ARG A 56 2.31 -1.54 -8.99
CA ARG A 56 3.50 -1.95 -9.74
C ARG A 56 4.33 -0.73 -10.15
N ASN A 57 3.68 0.31 -10.67
CA ASN A 57 4.37 1.48 -11.24
C ASN A 57 4.74 2.58 -10.23
N ALA A 58 4.10 2.64 -9.05
CA ALA A 58 4.34 3.69 -8.04
C ALA A 58 5.56 3.38 -7.14
N SER A 59 6.79 3.50 -7.66
CA SER A 59 8.02 3.06 -6.97
C SER A 59 8.47 3.90 -5.77
N ASN A 60 7.88 5.09 -5.59
CA ASN A 60 8.16 6.00 -4.48
C ASN A 60 6.96 6.18 -3.55
N LEU A 61 5.95 5.31 -3.65
CA LEU A 61 4.75 5.42 -2.84
C LEU A 61 5.07 5.23 -1.35
N ARG A 62 4.64 6.21 -0.55
CA ARG A 62 4.79 6.28 0.91
C ARG A 62 3.46 6.24 1.64
N GLU A 63 2.46 6.92 1.08
CA GLU A 63 1.11 6.94 1.62
C GLU A 63 0.15 6.26 0.64
N LEU A 64 -0.51 5.20 1.10
CA LEU A 64 -1.53 4.48 0.34
C LEU A 64 -2.83 4.45 1.13
N LEU A 65 -3.89 4.99 0.55
CA LEU A 65 -5.24 4.94 1.09
C LEU A 65 -6.18 4.32 0.04
N LEU A 66 -6.74 3.15 0.36
CA LEU A 66 -7.71 2.44 -0.47
C LEU A 66 -9.08 2.47 0.23
N VAL A 67 -10.09 2.99 -0.47
CA VAL A 67 -11.47 3.13 0.00
C VAL A 67 -12.38 2.33 -0.93
N ASP A 68 -13.32 1.53 -0.42
CA ASP A 68 -14.11 0.60 -1.27
C ASP A 68 -13.20 -0.37 -2.05
N ALA A 69 -12.21 -0.93 -1.36
CA ALA A 69 -11.20 -1.80 -1.91
C ALA A 69 -11.65 -3.27 -1.97
N LEU A 70 -12.88 -3.51 -2.45
CA LEU A 70 -13.49 -4.85 -2.43
C LEU A 70 -12.77 -5.88 -3.31
N CYS A 71 -11.93 -5.44 -4.25
CA CYS A 71 -11.05 -6.30 -5.04
C CYS A 71 -9.86 -6.83 -4.24
N LEU A 72 -9.47 -6.15 -3.14
CA LEU A 72 -8.31 -6.51 -2.34
C LEU A 72 -8.65 -7.65 -1.38
N ASP A 73 -8.36 -8.86 -1.85
CA ASP A 73 -8.36 -10.10 -1.06
C ASP A 73 -6.93 -10.63 -0.82
N ASP A 74 -6.82 -11.71 -0.05
CA ASP A 74 -5.52 -12.32 0.31
C ASP A 74 -4.74 -12.80 -0.91
N THR A 75 -5.43 -13.20 -1.99
CA THR A 75 -4.80 -13.69 -3.22
C THR A 75 -4.16 -12.53 -3.95
N LEU A 76 -4.92 -11.46 -4.18
CA LEU A 76 -4.44 -10.24 -4.82
C LEU A 76 -3.30 -9.61 -4.03
N LEU A 77 -3.44 -9.54 -2.70
CA LEU A 77 -2.36 -9.06 -1.83
C LEU A 77 -1.05 -9.82 -2.07
N ARG A 78 -1.09 -11.15 -2.09
CA ARG A 78 0.11 -11.96 -2.34
C ARG A 78 0.69 -11.73 -3.74
N THR A 79 -0.16 -11.53 -4.74
CA THR A 79 0.28 -11.17 -6.10
C THR A 79 1.03 -9.84 -6.09
N ILE A 80 0.45 -8.80 -5.47
CA ILE A 80 1.08 -7.49 -5.31
C ILE A 80 2.42 -7.59 -4.58
N LEU A 81 2.46 -8.31 -3.45
CA LEU A 81 3.66 -8.47 -2.63
C LEU A 81 4.77 -9.29 -3.33
N ARG A 82 4.42 -10.18 -4.27
CA ARG A 82 5.38 -10.90 -5.11
C ARG A 82 5.97 -10.00 -6.20
N MET A 83 5.16 -9.10 -6.76
CA MET A 83 5.61 -8.18 -7.79
C MET A 83 6.55 -7.11 -7.22
N LYS A 84 6.29 -6.64 -5.99
CA LYS A 84 7.01 -5.50 -5.43
C LYS A 84 6.97 -5.45 -3.91
N SER A 85 8.09 -5.02 -3.33
CA SER A 85 8.15 -4.69 -1.91
C SER A 85 7.43 -3.36 -1.63
N LEU A 86 6.54 -3.36 -0.64
CA LEU A 86 5.88 -2.18 -0.11
C LEU A 86 6.69 -1.51 1.01
N SER A 87 8.00 -1.70 1.04
CA SER A 87 8.86 -1.26 2.14
C SER A 87 8.88 0.25 2.35
N LYS A 88 8.58 1.05 1.33
CA LYS A 88 8.53 2.53 1.44
C LYS A 88 7.24 3.06 2.05
N ILE A 89 6.21 2.22 2.19
CA ILE A 89 4.93 2.67 2.75
C ILE A 89 5.11 2.93 4.25
N ASP A 90 4.87 4.19 4.64
CA ASP A 90 4.84 4.64 6.04
C ASP A 90 3.41 4.87 6.54
N THR A 91 2.46 5.08 5.62
CA THR A 91 1.05 5.31 5.92
C THR A 91 0.18 4.41 5.05
N LEU A 92 -0.60 3.54 5.69
CA LEU A 92 -1.50 2.61 5.01
C LEU A 92 -2.92 2.74 5.55
N GLY A 93 -3.87 3.04 4.68
CA GLY A 93 -5.30 2.98 4.96
C GLY A 93 -5.96 1.99 4.02
N VAL A 94 -6.71 1.01 4.54
CA VAL A 94 -7.51 0.11 3.70
C VAL A 94 -8.90 -0.03 4.31
N TYR A 95 -9.90 0.42 3.58
CA TYR A 95 -11.30 0.50 3.99
C TYR A 95 -12.14 -0.36 3.03
N GLU A 96 -13.17 -1.00 3.57
CA GLU A 96 -14.04 -1.94 2.84
C GLU A 96 -13.27 -2.92 1.92
N CYS A 97 -12.42 -3.78 2.50
CA CYS A 97 -11.67 -4.80 1.76
C CYS A 97 -12.11 -6.23 2.09
N ARG A 98 -11.60 -7.20 1.33
CA ARG A 98 -11.84 -8.64 1.53
C ARG A 98 -10.66 -9.38 2.15
N LEU A 99 -9.68 -8.65 2.69
CA LEU A 99 -8.55 -9.25 3.39
C LEU A 99 -9.02 -9.98 4.64
N SER A 100 -8.49 -11.18 4.83
CA SER A 100 -8.62 -11.89 6.10
C SER A 100 -7.74 -11.23 7.17
N ARG A 101 -7.88 -11.68 8.42
CA ARG A 101 -6.99 -11.26 9.51
C ARG A 101 -5.53 -11.61 9.20
N GLU A 102 -5.29 -12.76 8.59
CA GLU A 102 -3.97 -13.24 8.19
C GLU A 102 -3.43 -12.40 7.02
N GLY A 103 -4.26 -12.04 6.05
CA GLY A 103 -3.90 -11.12 4.97
C GLY A 103 -3.50 -9.74 5.48
N LEU A 104 -4.26 -9.17 6.42
CA LEU A 104 -3.91 -7.90 7.06
C LEU A 104 -2.57 -7.98 7.80
N LYS A 105 -2.33 -9.07 8.55
CA LYS A 105 -1.03 -9.32 9.20
C LYS A 105 0.11 -9.39 8.20
N GLU A 106 -0.07 -10.13 7.12
CA GLU A 106 0.92 -10.29 6.05
C GLU A 106 1.25 -8.93 5.41
N LEU A 107 0.23 -8.12 5.10
CA LEU A 107 0.39 -6.78 4.54
C LEU A 107 1.21 -5.87 5.46
N VAL A 108 0.86 -5.81 6.75
CA VAL A 108 1.58 -4.98 7.74
C VAL A 108 3.02 -5.45 7.90
N GLN A 109 3.27 -6.76 7.98
CA GLN A 109 4.62 -7.30 8.11
C GLN A 109 5.53 -6.99 6.91
N LYS A 110 4.96 -6.79 5.73
CA LYS A 110 5.72 -6.42 4.52
C LYS A 110 5.95 -4.91 4.38
N CYS A 111 5.21 -4.09 5.11
CA CYS A 111 5.41 -2.64 5.17
C CYS A 111 6.35 -2.30 6.35
N VAL A 112 7.65 -2.54 6.18
CA VAL A 112 8.62 -2.43 7.28
C VAL A 112 8.77 -1.02 7.87
N ASN A 113 8.46 0.02 7.09
CA ASN A 113 8.53 1.42 7.53
C ASN A 113 7.17 1.97 8.01
N LEU A 114 6.18 1.10 8.25
CA LEU A 114 4.82 1.52 8.55
C LEU A 114 4.72 2.24 9.91
N GLU A 115 4.42 3.54 9.87
CA GLU A 115 4.19 4.38 11.05
C GLU A 115 2.70 4.49 11.39
N ARG A 116 1.87 4.60 10.36
CA ARG A 116 0.43 4.87 10.48
C ARG A 116 -0.35 3.82 9.73
N VAL A 117 -1.35 3.27 10.39
CA VAL A 117 -2.23 2.27 9.78
C VAL A 117 -3.67 2.51 10.19
N ALA A 118 -4.58 2.37 9.24
CA ALA A 118 -6.01 2.47 9.46
C ALA A 118 -6.73 1.38 8.67
N PHE A 119 -7.59 0.63 9.35
CA PHE A 119 -8.46 -0.34 8.72
C PHE A 119 -9.86 -0.17 9.30
N GLU A 120 -10.89 -0.24 8.45
CA GLU A 120 -12.28 0.00 8.86
C GLU A 120 -12.85 -1.12 9.73
N THR A 121 -12.46 -2.36 9.44
CA THR A 121 -12.94 -3.57 10.10
C THR A 121 -11.96 -4.08 11.15
N LEU A 122 -11.37 -3.17 11.94
CA LEU A 122 -10.57 -3.58 13.09
C LEU A 122 -11.49 -4.01 14.23
N ASP A 123 -11.77 -5.30 14.25
CA ASP A 123 -12.09 -5.97 15.51
C ASP A 123 -10.96 -5.65 16.53
N ALA A 124 -11.30 -5.51 17.81
CA ALA A 124 -10.39 -5.03 18.86
C ALA A 124 -9.02 -5.78 18.89
N ASP A 125 -9.03 -7.05 18.49
CA ASP A 125 -7.86 -7.92 18.36
C ASP A 125 -6.81 -7.45 17.34
N LEU A 126 -7.21 -6.92 16.18
CA LEU A 126 -6.24 -6.47 15.17
C LEU A 126 -5.57 -5.16 15.59
N THR A 127 -6.25 -4.35 16.40
CA THR A 127 -5.62 -3.19 17.06
C THR A 127 -4.51 -3.65 18.01
N THR A 128 -4.72 -4.77 18.71
CA THR A 128 -3.68 -5.42 19.53
C THR A 128 -2.53 -5.92 18.66
N VAL A 129 -2.81 -6.58 17.55
CA VAL A 129 -1.78 -7.05 16.59
C VAL A 129 -0.95 -5.89 16.04
N VAL A 130 -1.58 -4.77 15.64
CA VAL A 130 -0.86 -3.57 15.18
C VAL A 130 0.02 -3.01 16.30
N LYS A 131 -0.49 -2.96 17.54
CA LYS A 131 0.29 -2.51 18.70
C LYS A 131 1.47 -3.44 19.00
N GLU A 132 1.26 -4.75 18.93
CA GLU A 132 2.29 -5.77 19.11
C GLU A 132 3.35 -5.68 18.01
N LEU A 133 2.96 -5.61 16.75
CA LEU A 133 3.88 -5.42 15.62
C LEU A 133 4.68 -4.13 15.77
N LYS A 134 4.04 -3.01 16.13
CA LYS A 134 4.73 -1.74 16.43
C LYS A 134 5.67 -1.83 17.63
N ARG A 135 5.38 -2.70 18.59
CA ARG A 135 6.26 -2.94 19.75
C ARG A 135 7.47 -3.77 19.32
N ASP A 136 7.24 -4.84 18.59
CA ASP A 136 8.28 -5.78 18.16
C ASP A 136 9.24 -5.11 17.17
N ILE A 137 8.72 -4.33 16.22
CA ILE A 137 9.53 -3.50 15.31
C ILE A 137 10.43 -2.54 16.13
N ARG A 138 9.87 -1.82 17.11
CA ARG A 138 10.65 -0.91 17.97
C ARG A 138 11.71 -1.65 18.79
N ALA A 139 11.38 -2.82 19.33
CA ALA A 139 12.34 -3.63 20.08
C ALA A 139 13.50 -4.08 19.19
N THR A 140 13.25 -4.45 17.93
CA THR A 140 14.30 -4.78 16.96
C THR A 140 15.20 -3.58 16.65
N TYR A 141 14.64 -2.38 16.45
CA TYR A 141 15.44 -1.17 16.23
C TYR A 141 16.32 -0.82 17.43
N SER A 142 15.77 -0.86 18.65
CA SER A 142 16.55 -0.62 19.88
C SER A 142 17.67 -1.65 20.07
N TYR A 143 17.45 -2.90 19.72
CA TYR A 143 18.50 -3.92 19.76
C TYR A 143 19.63 -3.62 18.77
N ILE A 144 19.30 -3.21 17.55
CA ILE A 144 20.30 -2.88 16.52
C ILE A 144 21.13 -1.65 16.95
N GLU A 145 20.49 -0.58 17.43
CA GLU A 145 21.20 0.64 17.87
C GLU A 145 22.19 0.37 19.00
N ASN A 146 21.78 -0.39 20.02
CA ASN A 146 22.64 -0.70 21.17
C ASN A 146 23.88 -1.53 20.80
N ASN A 147 23.79 -2.35 19.74
CA ASN A 147 24.92 -3.17 19.28
C ASN A 147 25.83 -2.42 18.28
N LEU A 148 25.36 -1.35 17.64
CA LEU A 148 26.16 -0.51 16.75
C LEU A 148 27.03 0.50 17.51
N THR A 149 26.65 0.91 18.72
CA THR A 149 27.43 1.82 19.58
C THR A 149 28.58 1.17 20.35
N GLN A 150 28.79 -0.14 20.20
CA GLN A 150 29.87 -0.88 20.88
C GLN A 150 31.14 -1.08 20.01
N PHE A 151 31.19 -0.47 18.83
CA PHE A 151 32.35 -0.40 17.93
C PHE A 151 32.79 1.05 17.73
#